data_AF-A0A398B2Z1-F1
#
_entry.id   AF-A0A398B2Z1-F1
#
_cell.length_a   1.000
_cell.length_b   1.000
_cell.length_c   1.000
_cell.angle_alpha   90.00
_cell.angle_beta   90.00
_cell.angle_gamma   90.00
#
_symmetry.space_group_name_H-M   'P 1'
#
loop_
_entity.id
_entity.type
_entity.pdbx_description
1 polymer ?
#
loop_
_entity_poly.entity_id
_entity_poly.type
_entity_poly.pdbx_seq_one_letter_code
_entity_poly.pdbx_strand_id
1 'polypeptide(L)'
;MLKSLLILIAPTAVTIIVLMSALIIWSQTIPIDDPSEADGIGFLIVYGFIAAIPISLFIGLIVSTILMGSAKRKKLIWILKVK
;
A
#
# COMPACT_ATOMS: atom_id res chain seq x y z
N MET A 1 -19.83 -10.03 -0.97
CA MET A 1 -18.52 -10.25 -0.30
C MET A 1 -17.34 -10.08 -1.23
N LEU A 2 -17.26 -10.81 -2.35
CA LEU A 2 -16.08 -10.82 -3.22
C LEU A 2 -15.64 -9.41 -3.71
N LYS A 3 -16.56 -8.56 -4.17
CA LYS A 3 -16.24 -7.19 -4.60
C LYS A 3 -15.61 -6.34 -3.49
N SER A 4 -16.14 -6.44 -2.27
CA SER A 4 -15.62 -5.71 -1.11
C SER A 4 -14.23 -6.18 -0.69
N LEU A 5 -13.98 -7.49 -0.83
CA LEU A 5 -12.68 -8.07 -0.58
C LEU A 5 -11.65 -7.64 -1.64
N LEU A 6 -12.02 -7.63 -2.92
CA LEU A 6 -11.16 -7.15 -4.01
C LEU A 6 -10.79 -5.67 -3.85
N ILE A 7 -11.72 -4.84 -3.39
CA ILE A 7 -11.50 -3.41 -3.10
C ILE A 7 -10.47 -3.21 -1.96
N LEU A 8 -10.27 -4.21 -1.09
CA LEU A 8 -9.24 -4.19 -0.04
C LEU A 8 -7.92 -4.82 -0.54
N ILE A 9 -7.99 -5.99 -1.17
CA ILE A 9 -6.80 -6.75 -1.59
C ILE A 9 -6.03 -6.02 -2.68
N ALA A 10 -6.71 -5.44 -3.68
CA ALA A 10 -6.03 -4.77 -4.79
C ALA A 10 -5.13 -3.60 -4.33
N PRO A 11 -5.61 -2.61 -3.56
CA PRO A 11 -4.74 -1.53 -3.09
C PRO A 11 -3.67 -2.04 -2.12
N THR A 12 -3.98 -3.05 -1.28
CA THR A 12 -2.98 -3.66 -0.39
C THR A 12 -1.84 -4.27 -1.20
N ALA A 13 -2.13 -5.10 -2.19
CA ALA A 13 -1.14 -5.76 -3.03
C ALA A 13 -0.30 -4.76 -3.83
N VAL A 14 -0.94 -3.75 -4.43
CA VAL A 14 -0.24 -2.68 -5.15
C VAL A 14 0.71 -1.93 -4.21
N THR A 15 0.27 -1.63 -2.99
CA THR A 15 1.09 -0.90 -2.00
C THR A 15 2.31 -1.73 -1.57
N ILE A 16 2.13 -3.04 -1.34
CA ILE A 16 3.25 -3.95 -1.01
C ILE A 16 4.29 -3.92 -2.12
N ILE A 17 3.85 -4.10 -3.38
CA ILE A 17 4.74 -4.12 -4.55
C ILE A 17 5.49 -2.79 -4.66
N VAL A 18 4.79 -1.67 -4.58
CA VAL A 18 5.40 -0.33 -4.71
C VAL A 18 6.43 -0.08 -3.60
N LEU A 19 6.09 -0.38 -2.34
CA LEU A 19 7.01 -0.18 -1.21
C LEU A 19 8.26 -1.05 -1.33
N MET A 20 8.10 -2.33 -1.66
CA MET A 20 9.22 -3.26 -1.83
C MET A 20 10.10 -2.85 -3.02
N SER A 21 9.51 -2.54 -4.18
CA SER A 21 10.25 -2.10 -5.35
C SER A 21 10.99 -0.80 -5.10
N ALA A 22 10.36 0.18 -4.45
CA ALA A 22 11.00 1.44 -4.09
C ALA A 22 12.20 1.21 -3.16
N LEU A 23 12.07 0.33 -2.18
CA LEU A 23 13.13 0.00 -1.23
C LEU A 23 14.33 -0.68 -1.91
N ILE A 24 14.06 -1.62 -2.83
CA ILE A 24 15.10 -2.29 -3.63
C ILE A 24 15.82 -1.27 -4.51
N ILE A 25 15.08 -0.46 -5.28
CA ILE A 25 15.65 0.54 -6.18
C ILE A 25 16.50 1.53 -5.37
N TRP A 26 15.95 2.04 -4.27
CA TRP A 26 16.67 2.96 -3.39
C TRP A 26 17.98 2.35 -2.88
N SER A 27 17.97 1.09 -2.43
CA SER A 27 19.19 0.43 -1.95
C SER A 27 20.29 0.30 -2.99
N GLN A 28 19.93 0.21 -4.28
CA GLN A 28 20.90 0.12 -5.38
C GLN A 28 21.48 1.47 -5.79
N THR A 29 20.88 2.57 -5.33
CA THR A 29 21.31 3.94 -5.67
C THR A 29 22.27 4.55 -4.65
N ILE A 30 22.53 3.86 -3.54
CA ILE A 30 23.41 4.35 -2.47
C ILE A 30 24.83 3.83 -2.73
N PRO A 31 25.82 4.71 -2.93
CA PRO A 31 27.22 4.29 -2.94
C PRO A 31 27.58 3.77 -1.55
N ILE A 32 28.27 2.62 -1.52
CA ILE A 32 28.73 2.00 -0.27
C ILE A 32 30.24 2.18 -0.23
N ASP A 33 30.71 3.03 0.68
CA ASP A 33 32.13 3.33 0.84
C ASP A 33 32.75 2.57 2.02
N ASP A 34 31.93 2.16 3.00
CA ASP A 34 32.33 1.38 4.18
C ASP A 34 31.47 0.11 4.35
N PRO A 35 32.06 -1.05 4.70
CA PRO A 35 31.32 -2.27 5.03
C PRO A 35 30.20 -2.08 6.07
N SER A 36 30.37 -1.18 7.05
CA SER A 36 29.35 -0.88 8.06
C SER A 36 28.08 -0.26 7.47
N GLU A 37 28.19 0.46 6.35
CA GLU A 37 27.04 1.05 5.66
C GLU A 37 26.22 -0.04 4.96
N ALA A 38 26.89 -1.04 4.39
CA ALA A 38 26.25 -2.19 3.78
C ALA A 38 25.37 -2.96 4.77
N ASP A 39 25.85 -3.16 6.00
CA ASP A 39 25.09 -3.79 7.07
C ASP A 39 23.85 -2.95 7.44
N GLY A 40 24.01 -1.63 7.58
CA GLY A 40 22.91 -0.71 7.87
C GLY A 40 21.81 -0.72 6.79
N ILE A 41 22.21 -0.72 5.52
CA ILE A 41 21.28 -0.83 4.38
C ILE A 41 20.58 -2.20 4.39
N GLY A 42 21.32 -3.28 4.66
CA GLY A 42 20.79 -4.63 4.79
C GLY A 42 19.71 -4.73 5.88
N PHE A 43 19.96 -4.15 7.05
CA PHE A 43 18.97 -4.06 8.12
C PHE A 43 17.73 -3.28 7.68
N LEU A 44 17.92 -2.13 7.04
CA LEU A 44 16.81 -1.28 6.61
C LEU A 44 15.94 -1.98 5.55
N ILE A 45 16.54 -2.75 4.65
CA ILE A 45 15.82 -3.61 3.71
C ILE A 45 14.98 -4.63 4.48
N VAL A 46 15.58 -5.44 5.36
CA VAL A 46 14.85 -6.51 6.07
C VAL A 46 13.69 -5.94 6.89
N TYR A 47 13.94 -4.90 7.69
CA TYR A 47 12.88 -4.27 8.49
C TYR A 47 11.85 -3.55 7.62
N GLY A 48 12.26 -2.94 6.51
CA GLY A 48 11.36 -2.31 5.56
C GLY A 48 10.39 -3.32 4.91
N PHE A 49 10.86 -4.53 4.57
CA PHE A 49 10.01 -5.60 4.06
C PHE A 49 9.00 -6.08 5.12
N ILE A 50 9.45 -6.24 6.37
CA ILE A 50 8.56 -6.62 7.48
C ILE A 50 7.49 -5.53 7.71
N ALA A 51 7.89 -4.26 7.68
CA ALA A 51 6.99 -3.12 7.89
C ALA A 51 6.04 -2.88 6.70
N ALA A 52 6.42 -3.27 5.47
CA ALA A 52 5.60 -3.09 4.29
C ALA A 52 4.24 -3.80 4.39
N ILE A 53 4.18 -4.95 5.08
CA ILE A 53 2.94 -5.73 5.25
C ILE A 53 1.88 -4.96 6.05
N PRO A 54 2.12 -4.57 7.33
CA PRO A 54 1.13 -3.83 8.11
C PRO A 54 0.81 -2.46 7.51
N ILE A 55 1.80 -1.76 6.94
CA ILE A 55 1.59 -0.46 6.28
C ILE A 55 0.64 -0.61 5.08
N SER A 56 0.86 -1.63 4.25
CA SER A 56 0.03 -1.85 3.07
C SER A 56 -1.38 -2.27 3.42
N LEU A 57 -1.55 -3.09 4.47
CA LEU A 57 -2.88 -3.44 4.97
C LEU A 57 -3.63 -2.20 5.45
N PHE A 58 -2.96 -1.33 6.21
CA PHE A 58 -3.54 -0.08 6.69
C PHE A 58 -3.97 0.84 5.55
N ILE A 59 -3.11 1.02 4.55
CA ILE A 59 -3.43 1.79 3.34
C ILE A 59 -4.59 1.16 2.59
N GLY A 60 -4.59 -0.17 2.42
CA GLY A 60 -5.69 -0.90 1.80
C GLY A 60 -7.03 -0.67 2.51
N LEU A 61 -7.05 -0.63 3.84
CA LEU A 61 -8.25 -0.33 4.63
C LEU A 61 -8.73 1.11 4.40
N ILE A 62 -7.83 2.08 4.39
CA ILE A 62 -8.17 3.49 4.11
C ILE A 62 -8.77 3.62 2.71
N VAL A 63 -8.12 3.07 1.69
CA VAL A 63 -8.62 3.13 0.31
C VAL A 63 -9.98 2.45 0.20
N SER A 64 -10.14 1.28 0.82
CA SER A 64 -11.39 0.53 0.82
C SER A 64 -12.54 1.32 1.46
N THR A 65 -12.30 1.95 2.61
CA THR A 65 -13.33 2.76 3.30
C THR A 65 -13.75 3.98 2.48
N ILE A 66 -12.80 4.69 1.85
CA ILE A 66 -13.06 5.84 0.98
C ILE A 66 -13.89 5.43 -0.25
N LEU A 67 -13.50 4.34 -0.92
CA LEU A 67 -14.19 3.85 -2.12
C LEU A 67 -15.61 3.37 -1.82
N MET A 68 -15.80 2.63 -0.73
CA MET A 68 -17.12 2.17 -0.30
C MET A 68 -18.01 3.34 0.13
N GLY A 69 -17.48 4.33 0.86
CA GLY A 69 -18.20 5.54 1.22
C GLY A 69 -18.67 6.32 0.00
N SER A 70 -17.78 6.47 -0.99
CA SER A 70 -18.07 7.14 -2.26
C SER A 70 -19.16 6.41 -3.07
N ALA A 71 -19.10 5.08 -3.13
CA ALA A 71 -20.11 4.26 -3.82
C ALA A 71 -21.50 4.41 -3.19
N LYS A 72 -21.60 4.41 -1.85
CA LYS A 72 -22.86 4.64 -1.13
C LYS A 72 -23.42 6.04 -1.42
N ARG A 73 -22.58 7.07 -1.42
CA ARG A 73 -22.98 8.45 -1.72
C ARG A 73 -23.52 8.61 -3.15
N LYS A 74 -22.83 8.04 -4.15
CA LYS A 74 -23.29 8.06 -5.56
C LYS A 74 -24.64 7.38 -5.72
N LYS A 75 -24.86 6.24 -5.06
CA LYS A 75 -26.14 5.52 -5.09
C LYS A 75 -27.28 6.35 -4.50
N LEU A 76 -27.03 7.06 -3.39
CA LEU A 76 -28.03 7.92 -2.76
C LEU A 76 -28.45 9.09 -3.67
N ILE A 77 -27.48 9.78 -4.27
CA ILE A 77 -27.73 10.89 -5.20
C ILE A 77 -28.56 10.43 -6.40
N TRP A 78 -28.24 9.26 -6.95
CA TRP A 78 -29.00 8.70 -8.07
C TRP A 78 -30.47 8.43 -7.70
N ILE A 79 -30.71 7.82 -6.53
CA ILE A 79 -32.08 7.57 -6.03
C ILE A 79 -32.86 8.88 -5.86
N LEU A 80 -32.21 9.93 -5.32
CA LEU A 80 -32.84 11.25 -5.14
C LEU A 80 -33.14 11.99 -6.45
N LYS A 81 -32.47 11.63 -7.56
CA LYS A 81 -32.63 12.28 -8.86
C LYS A 81 -33.67 11.59 -9.76
N VAL A 82 -34.00 10.33 -9.45
CA VAL A 82 -34.95 9.50 -10.21
C VAL A 82 -36.35 9.52 -9.57
N LYS A 83 -36.45 9.98 -8.32
CA LYS A 83 -37.72 10.39 -7.71
C LYS A 83 -38.02 11.85 -8.03
#